data_AF-A0A1N7FL72-F1
#
_entry.id   AF-A0A1N7FL72-F1
#
_cell.length_a   1.000
_cell.length_b   1.000
_cell.length_c   1.000
_cell.angle_alpha   90.00
_cell.angle_beta   90.00
_cell.angle_gamma   90.00
#
_symmetry.space_group_name_H-M   'P 1'
#
loop_
_entity.id
_entity.type
_entity.pdbx_description
1 polymer ?
#
loop_
_entity_poly.entity_id
_entity_poly.type
_entity_poly.pdbx_seq_one_letter_code
_entity_poly.pdbx_strand_id
1 'polypeptide(L)'
;MASKRTIAADSSTEARSRVSFIRDDRAIEGLPIRLVIALVVGVAALALMLNMLGGIGDVGDTEVTVRIDDGELIEADQGGVDGEVVVSVIDENGNNVEDATIIATAGSAQLDGVVQAKTGQSPGSLSKSYKLKDNQAVLNFDGDQSLRADQDIGTIEVEVIPPSDSNYIDEQPNPEIRVASDF
;
A
#
# COMPACT_ATOMS: atom_id res chain seq x y z
N MET A 1 -66.69 -18.85 -75.01
CA MET A 1 -65.26 -18.72 -75.40
C MET A 1 -64.46 -18.32 -74.17
N ALA A 2 -63.39 -19.06 -73.90
CA ALA A 2 -62.29 -18.85 -72.95
C ALA A 2 -62.56 -18.05 -71.65
N SER A 3 -62.46 -18.72 -70.50
CA SER A 3 -61.45 -18.27 -69.54
C SER A 3 -61.01 -19.40 -68.60
N LYS A 4 -59.71 -19.39 -68.38
CA LYS A 4 -58.81 -20.36 -67.78
C LYS A 4 -58.74 -20.10 -66.28
N ARG A 5 -58.81 -21.13 -65.43
CA ARG A 5 -58.07 -21.13 -64.16
C ARG A 5 -57.82 -22.54 -63.62
N THR A 6 -56.57 -22.90 -63.79
CA THR A 6 -55.77 -23.95 -63.19
C THR A 6 -55.65 -23.75 -61.67
N ILE A 7 -55.62 -24.83 -60.88
CA ILE A 7 -54.49 -25.31 -60.05
C ILE A 7 -55.05 -26.19 -58.93
N ALA A 8 -54.54 -27.42 -58.92
CA ALA A 8 -54.77 -28.47 -57.96
C ALA A 8 -54.35 -28.05 -56.54
N ALA A 9 -55.07 -28.56 -55.55
CA ALA A 9 -54.71 -28.48 -54.15
C ALA A 9 -53.39 -29.23 -53.93
N ASP A 10 -52.29 -28.50 -53.73
CA ASP A 10 -51.04 -29.05 -53.25
C ASP A 10 -51.13 -29.22 -51.74
N SER A 11 -51.00 -30.46 -51.31
CA SER A 11 -51.02 -30.89 -49.92
C SER A 11 -49.80 -30.34 -49.19
N SER A 12 -50.03 -29.41 -48.28
CA SER A 12 -49.06 -28.95 -47.28
C SER A 12 -48.66 -30.09 -46.35
N THR A 13 -47.68 -30.89 -46.78
CA THR A 13 -46.94 -31.81 -45.88
C THR A 13 -45.65 -31.11 -45.45
N GLU A 14 -45.78 -30.07 -44.63
CA GLU A 14 -44.67 -29.67 -43.77
C GLU A 14 -44.63 -30.68 -42.62
N ALA A 15 -43.73 -31.66 -42.78
CA ALA A 15 -43.31 -32.52 -41.69
C ALA A 15 -42.67 -31.65 -40.60
N ARG A 16 -43.49 -31.15 -39.67
CA ARG A 16 -43.03 -30.65 -38.38
C ARG A 16 -42.35 -31.80 -37.65
N SER A 17 -41.03 -31.91 -37.81
CA SER A 17 -40.19 -32.68 -36.92
C SER A 17 -40.33 -32.09 -35.52
N ARG A 18 -41.24 -32.68 -34.73
CA ARG A 18 -41.18 -32.59 -33.27
C ARG A 18 -39.91 -33.31 -32.86
N VAL A 19 -38.80 -32.57 -32.81
CA VAL A 19 -37.56 -33.05 -32.21
C VAL A 19 -37.89 -33.34 -30.74
N SER A 20 -37.99 -34.62 -30.43
CA SER A 20 -38.26 -35.12 -29.09
C SER A 20 -37.05 -34.86 -28.20
N PHE A 21 -37.19 -34.02 -27.18
CA PHE A 21 -36.20 -33.80 -26.12
C PHE A 21 -36.05 -34.98 -25.14
N ILE A 22 -36.60 -36.16 -25.45
CA ILE A 22 -36.80 -37.23 -24.45
C ILE A 22 -35.67 -38.27 -24.44
N ARG A 23 -34.73 -38.26 -25.39
CA ARG A 23 -33.59 -39.19 -25.39
C ARG A 23 -32.34 -38.55 -25.98
N ASP A 24 -31.77 -37.61 -25.22
CA ASP A 24 -30.37 -37.24 -25.40
C ASP A 24 -29.59 -37.64 -24.15
N ASP A 25 -29.19 -38.91 -24.09
CA ASP A 25 -28.33 -39.45 -23.04
C ASP A 25 -26.88 -38.92 -23.14
N ARG A 26 -26.54 -38.06 -24.11
CA ARG A 26 -25.18 -37.50 -24.24
C ARG A 26 -25.03 -36.11 -23.63
N ALA A 27 -26.12 -35.47 -23.19
CA ALA A 27 -26.07 -34.13 -22.60
C ALA A 27 -25.96 -34.13 -21.05
N ILE A 28 -26.16 -35.28 -20.38
CA ILE A 28 -26.34 -35.33 -18.91
C ILE A 28 -25.27 -36.14 -18.16
N GLU A 29 -24.39 -36.92 -18.81
CA GLU A 29 -23.35 -37.67 -18.06
C GLU A 29 -22.21 -36.81 -17.48
N GLY A 30 -22.14 -35.53 -17.87
CA GLY A 30 -21.19 -34.56 -17.32
C GLY A 30 -21.83 -33.41 -16.55
N LEU A 31 -23.16 -33.34 -16.45
CA LEU A 31 -23.84 -32.19 -15.84
C LEU A 31 -23.46 -31.98 -14.36
N PRO A 32 -23.41 -33.03 -13.51
CA PRO A 32 -23.00 -32.86 -12.12
C PRO A 32 -21.51 -32.50 -12.00
N ILE A 33 -20.67 -33.11 -12.84
CA ILE A 33 -19.22 -32.90 -12.80
C ILE A 33 -18.87 -31.48 -13.27
N ARG A 34 -19.51 -30.98 -14.33
CA ARG A 34 -19.33 -29.59 -14.80
C ARG A 34 -19.75 -28.58 -13.74
N LEU A 35 -20.84 -28.84 -13.00
CA LEU A 35 -21.27 -28.00 -11.89
C LEU A 35 -20.25 -27.99 -10.76
N VAL A 36 -19.75 -29.17 -10.37
CA VAL A 36 -18.74 -29.31 -9.31
C VAL A 36 -17.44 -28.63 -9.71
N ILE A 37 -16.96 -28.84 -10.94
CA ILE A 37 -15.74 -28.18 -11.45
C ILE A 37 -15.94 -26.67 -11.48
N ALA A 38 -17.07 -26.18 -11.99
CA ALA A 38 -17.37 -24.74 -12.01
C ALA A 38 -17.40 -24.14 -10.59
N LEU A 39 -17.99 -24.85 -9.62
CA LEU A 39 -18.05 -24.42 -8.23
C LEU A 39 -16.64 -24.40 -7.59
N VAL A 40 -15.87 -25.48 -7.74
CA VAL A 40 -14.52 -25.58 -7.14
C VAL A 40 -13.59 -24.54 -7.75
N VAL A 41 -13.59 -24.38 -9.07
CA VAL A 41 -12.78 -23.36 -9.75
C VAL A 41 -13.25 -21.96 -9.37
N GLY A 42 -14.57 -21.73 -9.26
CA GLY A 42 -15.13 -20.45 -8.82
C GLY A 42 -14.74 -20.08 -7.38
N VAL A 43 -14.83 -21.03 -6.45
CA VAL A 43 -14.41 -20.83 -5.04
C VAL A 43 -12.89 -20.64 -4.96
N ALA A 44 -12.10 -21.38 -5.73
CA ALA A 44 -10.66 -21.21 -5.79
C ALA A 44 -10.27 -19.83 -6.34
N ALA A 45 -10.94 -19.36 -7.40
CA ALA A 45 -10.73 -18.03 -7.96
C ALA A 45 -11.14 -16.92 -6.99
N LEU A 46 -12.28 -17.07 -6.30
CA LEU A 46 -12.69 -16.15 -5.25
C LEU A 46 -11.70 -16.11 -4.07
N ALA A 47 -11.20 -17.27 -3.63
CA ALA A 47 -10.20 -17.34 -2.57
C ALA A 47 -8.89 -16.66 -2.99
N LEU A 48 -8.46 -16.81 -4.24
CA LEU A 48 -7.29 -16.09 -4.78
C LEU A 48 -7.53 -14.57 -4.83
N MET A 49 -8.72 -14.13 -5.25
CA MET A 49 -9.07 -12.71 -5.25
C MET A 49 -9.12 -12.12 -3.83
N LEU A 50 -9.69 -12.86 -2.88
CA LEU A 50 -9.75 -12.46 -1.47
C LEU A 50 -8.35 -12.46 -0.82
N ASN A 51 -7.48 -13.38 -1.21
CA ASN A 51 -6.09 -13.41 -0.73
C ASN A 51 -5.27 -12.22 -1.25
N MET A 52 -5.57 -11.72 -2.46
CA MET A 52 -5.00 -10.47 -2.96
C MET A 52 -5.59 -9.23 -2.28
N LEU A 53 -6.79 -9.36 -1.69
CA LEU A 53 -7.43 -8.30 -0.90
C LEU A 53 -6.93 -8.28 0.56
N GLY A 54 -6.46 -9.41 1.09
CA GLY A 54 -5.95 -9.55 2.46
C GLY A 54 -4.57 -8.93 2.73
N GLY A 55 -4.07 -8.09 1.81
CA GLY A 55 -2.96 -7.18 2.06
C GLY A 55 -3.41 -5.72 2.25
N ILE A 56 -4.72 -5.47 2.28
CA ILE A 56 -5.30 -4.22 2.79
C ILE A 56 -5.34 -4.38 4.31
N GLY A 57 -4.76 -3.43 5.05
CA GLY A 57 -4.81 -3.37 6.51
C GLY A 57 -6.23 -3.55 7.05
N ASP A 58 -6.37 -3.73 8.37
CA ASP A 58 -7.67 -3.96 8.99
C ASP A 58 -8.67 -2.88 8.52
N VAL A 59 -9.89 -3.26 8.17
CA VAL A 59 -10.82 -2.32 7.53
C VAL A 59 -11.11 -1.16 8.48
N GLY A 60 -10.50 0.00 8.22
CA GLY A 60 -10.57 1.16 9.09
C GLY A 60 -9.20 1.72 9.50
N ASP A 61 -8.12 0.99 9.26
CA ASP A 61 -6.77 1.50 9.50
C ASP A 61 -6.38 2.51 8.43
N THR A 62 -5.59 3.50 8.83
CA THR A 62 -5.09 4.55 7.94
C THR A 62 -3.58 4.55 8.01
N GLU A 63 -2.92 4.29 6.88
CA GLU A 63 -1.47 4.30 6.79
C GLU A 63 -0.92 5.70 7.07
N VAL A 64 0.12 5.78 7.89
CA VAL A 64 0.89 7.00 8.11
C VAL A 64 2.28 6.88 7.52
N THR A 65 2.84 8.01 7.15
CA THR A 65 4.20 8.08 6.64
C THR A 65 4.89 9.37 7.08
N VAL A 66 6.22 9.32 7.10
CA VAL A 66 7.07 10.48 7.32
C VAL A 66 7.34 11.19 6.00
N ARG A 67 7.25 12.51 6.03
CA ARG A 67 7.83 13.40 5.02
C ARG A 67 9.01 14.12 5.62
N ILE A 68 10.16 14.05 4.94
CA ILE A 68 11.31 14.86 5.28
C ILE A 68 11.10 16.24 4.65
N ASP A 69 10.95 17.26 5.49
CA ASP A 69 10.73 18.65 5.06
C ASP A 69 12.06 19.37 4.82
N ASP A 70 13.08 19.06 5.62
CA ASP A 70 14.44 19.60 5.52
C ASP A 70 15.44 18.63 6.13
N GLY A 71 16.66 18.59 5.59
CA GLY A 71 17.72 17.68 6.07
C GLY A 71 17.63 16.23 5.56
N GLU A 72 17.18 16.01 4.33
CA GLU A 72 17.18 14.67 3.70
C GLU A 72 18.60 14.10 3.57
N LEU A 73 19.60 14.96 3.45
CA LEU A 73 21.02 14.64 3.44
C LEU A 73 21.70 15.38 4.59
N ILE A 74 22.36 14.63 5.48
CA ILE A 74 23.14 15.16 6.62
C ILE A 74 24.58 14.65 6.57
N GLU A 75 25.48 15.40 7.18
CA GLU A 75 26.91 15.06 7.18
C GLU A 75 27.24 14.12 8.35
N ALA A 76 28.18 13.19 8.12
CA ALA A 76 28.67 12.27 9.12
C ALA A 76 29.49 13.00 10.19
N ASP A 77 29.38 12.56 11.45
CA ASP A 77 30.12 13.06 12.61
C ASP A 77 29.93 14.56 12.90
N GLN A 78 28.96 15.21 12.25
CA GLN A 78 28.65 16.63 12.40
C GLN A 78 27.45 16.84 13.34
N GLY A 79 27.67 17.67 14.35
CA GLY A 79 26.65 18.05 15.32
C GLY A 79 25.99 19.39 15.03
N GLY A 80 25.11 19.80 15.93
CA GLY A 80 24.43 21.07 15.84
C GLY A 80 23.48 21.18 14.64
N VAL A 81 23.56 22.29 13.90
CA VAL A 81 22.55 22.65 12.89
C VAL A 81 22.53 21.74 11.66
N ASP A 82 23.62 21.02 11.41
CA ASP A 82 23.79 20.14 10.25
C ASP A 82 23.36 18.69 10.57
N GLY A 83 23.12 18.39 11.86
CA GLY A 83 22.53 17.14 12.35
C GLY A 83 21.05 17.26 12.73
N GLU A 84 20.38 18.37 12.36
CA GLU A 84 18.96 18.61 12.66
C GLU A 84 18.10 18.38 11.41
N VAL A 85 17.21 17.39 11.47
CA VAL A 85 16.31 17.02 10.37
C VAL A 85 14.87 17.34 10.75
N VAL A 86 14.19 18.10 9.90
CA VAL A 86 12.78 18.47 10.10
C VAL A 86 11.91 17.47 9.36
N VAL A 87 11.01 16.84 10.09
CA VAL A 87 10.09 15.84 9.57
C VAL A 87 8.65 16.21 9.89
N SER A 88 7.73 15.82 9.01
CA SER A 88 6.29 15.86 9.24
C SER A 88 5.67 14.49 9.09
N VAL A 89 4.68 14.18 9.93
CA VAL A 89 3.88 12.95 9.80
C VAL A 89 2.58 13.28 9.09
N ILE A 90 2.23 12.44 8.11
CA ILE A 90 0.99 12.54 7.35
C ILE A 90 0.36 11.17 7.10
N ASP A 91 -0.94 11.17 6.82
CA ASP A 91 -1.65 9.98 6.39
C ASP A 91 -1.58 9.78 4.85
N GLU A 92 -2.08 8.63 4.39
CA GLU A 92 -2.19 8.28 2.96
C GLU A 92 -3.00 9.29 2.11
N ASN A 93 -3.86 10.10 2.74
CA ASN A 93 -4.66 11.14 2.10
C ASN A 93 -3.95 12.50 2.11
N GLY A 94 -2.78 12.60 2.73
CA GLY A 94 -2.00 13.81 2.91
C GLY A 94 -2.48 14.70 4.06
N ASN A 95 -3.35 14.21 4.95
CA ASN A 95 -3.74 14.93 6.15
C ASN A 95 -2.62 14.88 7.19
N ASN A 96 -2.57 15.91 8.02
CA ASN A 96 -1.59 16.04 9.10
C ASN A 96 -1.91 15.10 10.26
N VAL A 97 -0.89 14.41 10.78
CA VAL A 97 -1.00 13.56 11.96
C VAL A 97 -0.21 14.17 13.12
N GLU A 98 -0.91 14.46 14.20
CA GLU A 98 -0.38 15.08 15.41
C GLU A 98 -0.11 14.02 16.50
N ASP A 99 0.64 14.38 17.53
CA ASP A 99 0.98 13.53 18.68
C ASP A 99 1.67 12.17 18.36
N ALA A 100 2.19 12.02 17.14
CA ALA A 100 2.96 10.85 16.71
C ALA A 100 4.41 10.94 17.20
N THR A 101 5.02 9.80 17.49
CA THR A 101 6.45 9.70 17.85
C THR A 101 7.22 9.16 16.65
N ILE A 102 8.20 9.92 16.17
CA ILE A 102 9.13 9.48 15.15
C ILE A 102 10.37 8.91 15.82
N ILE A 103 10.81 7.76 15.34
CA ILE A 103 11.99 7.04 15.79
C ILE A 103 12.94 6.95 14.61
N ALA A 104 14.20 7.29 14.82
CA ALA A 104 15.27 7.10 13.87
C ALA A 104 16.29 6.08 14.40
N THR A 105 16.60 5.09 13.57
CA THR A 105 17.48 3.96 13.87
C THR A 105 18.58 3.81 12.84
N ALA A 106 19.67 3.15 13.22
CA ALA A 106 20.75 2.83 12.29
C ALA A 106 20.26 1.93 11.15
N GLY A 107 20.43 2.37 9.91
CA GLY A 107 20.30 1.54 8.71
C GLY A 107 21.68 1.08 8.24
N SER A 108 22.13 1.62 7.10
CA SER A 108 23.51 1.40 6.62
C SER A 108 24.54 2.36 7.21
N ALA A 109 24.11 3.54 7.71
CA ALA A 109 24.93 4.42 8.53
C ALA A 109 24.96 3.90 9.98
N GLN A 110 25.95 4.35 10.75
CA GLN A 110 26.04 4.07 12.18
C GLN A 110 25.33 5.17 12.97
N LEU A 111 24.73 4.80 14.09
CA LEU A 111 24.06 5.70 15.02
C LEU A 111 24.32 5.23 16.45
N ASP A 112 24.73 6.12 17.35
CA ASP A 112 25.10 5.79 18.74
C ASP A 112 23.90 5.41 19.64
N GLY A 113 22.69 5.40 19.08
CA GLY A 113 21.48 4.99 19.77
C GLY A 113 20.25 5.13 18.89
N VAL A 114 19.11 5.37 19.55
CA VAL A 114 17.85 5.66 18.89
C VAL A 114 17.54 7.13 19.11
N VAL A 115 17.32 7.87 18.02
CA VAL A 115 16.89 9.28 18.09
C VAL A 115 15.38 9.33 18.02
N GLN A 116 14.75 10.10 18.90
CA GLN A 116 13.30 10.18 18.99
C GLN A 116 12.85 11.64 18.93
N ALA A 117 11.77 11.89 18.22
CA ALA A 117 11.11 13.19 18.15
C ALA A 117 9.60 13.00 18.21
N LYS A 118 8.87 13.97 18.77
CA LYS A 118 7.41 13.91 18.85
C LYS A 118 6.79 15.07 18.09
N THR A 119 5.78 14.82 17.27
CA THR A 119 5.11 15.88 16.52
C THR A 119 4.42 16.88 17.46
N GLY A 120 4.52 18.17 17.11
CA GLY A 120 3.99 19.25 17.93
C GLY A 120 4.84 19.57 19.17
N GLN A 121 5.94 18.85 19.38
CA GLN A 121 6.88 19.09 20.47
C GLN A 121 8.29 19.38 19.94
N SER A 122 8.83 20.53 20.34
CA SER A 122 10.23 20.85 20.06
C SER A 122 11.16 20.12 21.05
N PRO A 123 12.23 19.46 20.58
CA PRO A 123 13.31 19.01 21.46
C PRO A 123 13.88 20.17 22.27
N GLY A 124 14.32 19.90 23.50
CA GLY A 124 14.84 20.91 24.42
C GLY A 124 16.25 21.40 24.08
N SER A 125 17.02 20.63 23.30
CA SER A 125 18.37 20.95 22.86
C SER A 125 18.39 21.02 21.35
N LEU A 126 18.07 22.20 20.81
CA LEU A 126 18.21 22.50 19.39
C LEU A 126 19.13 23.70 19.21
N SER A 127 19.95 23.62 18.18
CA SER A 127 20.87 24.65 17.72
C SER A 127 20.15 25.80 17.02
N LYS A 128 19.01 25.51 16.38
CA LYS A 128 18.12 26.51 15.77
C LYS A 128 16.75 26.54 16.44
N SER A 129 16.12 27.71 16.39
CA SER A 129 14.74 27.87 16.83
C SER A 129 13.80 27.63 15.64
N TYR A 130 13.10 26.50 15.65
CA TYR A 130 12.15 26.12 14.60
C TYR A 130 10.74 26.59 14.93
N LYS A 131 10.01 27.08 13.91
CA LYS A 131 8.57 27.32 14.01
C LYS A 131 7.83 26.09 13.49
N LEU A 132 7.70 25.08 14.34
CA LEU A 132 7.06 23.82 13.99
C LEU A 132 5.55 23.97 13.94
N LYS A 133 4.93 23.25 13.00
CA LYS A 133 3.50 22.96 13.01
C LYS A 133 3.22 21.75 13.92
N ASP A 134 1.95 21.54 14.24
CA ASP A 134 1.52 20.48 15.17
C ASP A 134 1.86 19.06 14.69
N ASN A 135 2.00 18.86 13.37
CA ASN A 135 2.39 17.57 12.77
C ASN A 135 3.89 17.46 12.45
N GLN A 136 4.69 18.46 12.86
CA GLN A 136 6.13 18.50 12.61
C GLN A 136 6.92 18.17 13.87
N ALA A 137 8.07 17.53 13.67
CA ALA A 137 9.05 17.27 14.70
C ALA A 137 10.46 17.51 14.15
N VAL A 138 11.44 17.60 15.04
CA VAL A 138 12.86 17.71 14.67
C VAL A 138 13.62 16.53 15.26
N LEU A 139 14.23 15.72 14.40
CA LEU A 139 15.20 14.71 14.79
C LEU A 139 16.55 15.42 14.94
N ASN A 140 17.12 15.38 16.15
CA ASN A 140 18.45 15.91 16.41
C ASN A 140 19.41 14.76 16.63
N PHE A 141 20.35 14.60 15.70
CA PHE A 141 21.39 13.57 15.76
C PHE A 141 22.64 14.04 16.51
N ASP A 142 22.87 15.35 16.65
CA ASP A 142 23.97 15.96 17.42
C ASP A 142 25.39 15.35 17.20
N GLY A 143 25.64 14.77 16.02
CA GLY A 143 26.92 14.14 15.67
C GLY A 143 27.00 12.65 16.00
N ASP A 144 25.91 12.04 16.47
CA ASP A 144 25.80 10.60 16.74
C ASP A 144 25.75 9.76 15.46
N GLN A 145 25.51 10.38 14.31
CA GLN A 145 25.48 9.73 13.00
C GLN A 145 26.89 9.61 12.39
N SER A 146 27.31 8.42 12.02
CA SER A 146 28.65 8.19 11.46
C SER A 146 28.67 7.17 10.31
N LEU A 147 29.78 7.10 9.59
CA LEU A 147 29.98 6.16 8.48
C LEU A 147 31.13 5.19 8.77
N ARG A 148 31.12 4.03 8.10
CA ARG A 148 32.27 3.11 8.15
C ARG A 148 33.41 3.67 7.29
N ALA A 149 34.65 3.25 7.58
CA ALA A 149 35.86 3.76 6.92
C ALA A 149 35.90 3.64 5.38
N ASP A 150 35.08 2.76 4.80
CA ASP A 150 35.00 2.51 3.35
C ASP A 150 33.61 2.91 2.76
N GLN A 151 32.89 3.80 3.44
CA GLN A 151 31.52 4.18 3.08
C GLN A 151 31.40 5.69 2.88
N ASP A 152 31.08 6.12 1.66
CA ASP A 152 30.86 7.54 1.34
C ASP A 152 29.43 8.01 1.65
N ILE A 153 28.46 7.08 1.60
CA ILE A 153 27.04 7.34 1.85
C ILE A 153 26.43 6.21 2.68
N GLY A 154 25.59 6.57 3.65
CA GLY A 154 24.78 5.66 4.45
C GLY A 154 23.33 6.13 4.61
N THR A 155 22.56 5.33 5.35
CA THR A 155 21.14 5.54 5.58
C THR A 155 20.81 5.39 7.06
N ILE A 156 19.92 6.26 7.52
CA ILE A 156 19.21 6.17 8.79
C ILE A 156 17.77 5.82 8.44
N GLU A 157 17.26 4.80 9.10
CA GLU A 157 15.89 4.34 8.96
C GLU A 157 14.99 5.15 9.88
N VAL A 158 13.75 5.39 9.44
CA VAL A 158 12.77 6.17 10.19
C VAL A 158 11.51 5.33 10.35
N GLU A 159 10.93 5.36 11.54
CA GLU A 159 9.69 4.68 11.90
C GLU A 159 8.76 5.66 12.63
N VAL A 160 7.45 5.48 12.46
CA VAL A 160 6.43 6.26 13.16
C VAL A 160 5.69 5.35 14.12
N ILE A 161 5.66 5.74 15.39
CA ILE A 161 4.70 5.23 16.35
C ILE A 161 3.50 6.19 16.37
N PRO A 162 2.34 5.79 15.84
CA PRO A 162 1.16 6.64 15.83
C PRO A 162 0.59 6.84 17.24
N PRO A 163 -0.29 7.83 17.45
CA PRO A 163 -0.97 8.04 18.72
C PRO A 163 -1.75 6.78 19.13
N SER A 164 -1.60 6.33 20.39
CA SER A 164 -2.18 5.06 20.86
C SER A 164 -3.71 4.99 20.82
N ASP A 165 -4.39 6.13 20.77
CA ASP A 165 -5.85 6.24 20.74
C ASP A 165 -6.39 6.52 19.31
N SER A 166 -5.62 6.17 18.27
CA SER A 166 -5.95 6.42 16.86
C SER A 166 -6.08 5.12 16.04
N ASN A 167 -6.58 5.24 14.81
CA ASN A 167 -6.66 4.17 13.82
C ASN A 167 -5.48 4.21 12.83
N TYR A 168 -4.40 4.91 13.18
CA TYR A 168 -3.23 5.04 12.34
C TYR A 168 -2.29 3.83 12.50
N ILE A 169 -1.73 3.37 11.38
CA ILE A 169 -0.76 2.28 11.33
C ILE A 169 0.44 2.69 10.47
N ASP A 170 1.62 2.15 10.78
CA ASP A 170 2.85 2.31 10.00
C ASP A 170 3.32 0.91 9.58
N GLU A 171 2.83 0.43 8.43
CA GLU A 171 3.19 -0.88 7.87
C GLU A 171 4.09 -0.76 6.64
N GLN A 172 4.10 0.41 6.00
CA GLN A 172 4.89 0.70 4.81
C GLN A 172 6.24 1.33 5.18
N PRO A 173 7.31 1.01 4.44
CA PRO A 173 8.61 1.64 4.68
C PRO A 173 8.55 3.16 4.51
N ASN A 174 9.02 3.88 5.52
CA ASN A 174 9.18 5.33 5.47
C ASN A 174 10.43 5.74 4.67
N PRO A 175 10.49 7.00 4.22
CA PRO A 175 11.70 7.56 3.62
C PRO A 175 12.91 7.47 4.57
N GLU A 176 14.06 7.11 4.03
CA GLU A 176 15.33 7.07 4.74
C GLU A 176 16.01 8.45 4.71
N ILE A 177 16.71 8.79 5.79
CA ILE A 177 17.62 9.95 5.82
C ILE A 177 19.00 9.49 5.32
N ARG A 178 19.64 10.27 4.46
CA ARG A 178 20.95 9.97 3.90
C ARG A 178 22.04 10.64 4.74
N VAL A 179 23.11 9.89 5.01
CA VAL A 179 24.32 10.39 5.67
C VAL A 179 25.47 10.35 4.69
N ALA A 180 26.21 11.45 4.52
CA ALA A 180 27.38 11.49 3.63
C ALA A 180 28.64 11.98 4.37
N SER A 181 29.81 11.59 3.90
CA SER A 181 31.08 11.91 4.57
C SER A 181 31.52 13.37 4.46
N ASP A 182 31.10 14.10 3.42
CA ASP A 182 31.37 15.53 3.18
C ASP A 182 30.55 16.00 1.95
N PHE A 183 29.90 17.18 1.97
CA PHE A 183 29.18 17.75 0.80
C PHE A 183 29.03 19.27 0.79
#